data_AF-A0AAW5MZH2-F1
#
_entry.id   AF-A0AAW5MZH2-F1
#
_cell.length_a   1.000
_cell.length_b   1.000
_cell.length_c   1.000
_cell.angle_alpha   90.00
_cell.angle_beta   90.00
_cell.angle_gamma   90.00
#
_symmetry.space_group_name_H-M   'P 1'
#
loop_
_entity.id
_entity.type
_entity.pdbx_description
1 polymer ?
#
loop_
_entity_poly.entity_id
_entity_poly.type
_entity_poly.pdbx_seq_one_letter_code
_entity_poly.pdbx_strand_id
1 'polypeptide(L)'
;LGMLGMHGTYEANMTMHNADVIFAVGVRFDDRTTNNLAKYCPNATVLHIDIDPTSISKTVTADIPIVGDARQVLEQMLELL
;
A
#
# COMPACT_ATOMS: atom_id res chain seq x y z
N LEU A 1 5.34 -13.90 0.27
CA LEU A 1 4.55 -13.81 1.52
C LEU A 1 3.16 -14.43 1.40
N GLY A 2 2.56 -14.49 0.21
CA GLY A 2 1.17 -14.98 0.04
C GLY A 2 0.19 -13.82 -0.09
N MET A 3 -1.12 -14.11 -0.04
CA MET A 3 -2.17 -13.09 -0.09
C MET A 3 -2.29 -12.39 1.26
N LEU A 4 -2.53 -11.08 1.28
CA LEU A 4 -2.88 -10.31 2.48
C LEU A 4 -4.40 -10.12 2.60
N GLY A 5 -4.91 -9.90 3.82
CA GLY A 5 -6.31 -9.58 4.10
C GLY A 5 -7.06 -10.66 4.89
N MET A 6 -8.40 -10.61 4.85
CA MET A 6 -9.30 -11.42 5.70
C MET A 6 -9.11 -12.94 5.53
N HIS A 7 -8.74 -13.39 4.33
CA HIS A 7 -8.37 -14.79 4.03
C HIS A 7 -6.91 -14.91 3.58
N GLY A 8 -6.10 -13.92 3.94
CA GLY A 8 -4.68 -13.90 3.67
C GLY A 8 -3.89 -14.87 4.56
N THR A 9 -2.66 -15.14 4.15
CA THR A 9 -1.68 -15.88 4.94
C THR A 9 -1.31 -15.11 6.20
N TYR A 10 -1.08 -15.82 7.31
CA TYR A 10 -0.70 -15.20 8.59
C TYR A 10 0.58 -14.38 8.45
N GLU A 11 1.55 -14.90 7.70
CA GLU A 11 2.84 -14.30 7.43
C GLU A 11 2.70 -12.97 6.69
N ALA A 12 1.84 -12.91 5.66
CA ALA A 12 1.57 -11.66 4.95
C ALA A 12 0.94 -10.60 5.86
N ASN A 13 -0.07 -10.98 6.65
CA ASN A 13 -0.75 -10.06 7.57
C ASN A 13 0.18 -9.55 8.69
N MET A 14 1.01 -10.43 9.26
CA MET A 14 1.99 -10.04 10.28
C MET A 14 3.13 -9.20 9.71
N THR A 15 3.58 -9.47 8.49
CA THR A 15 4.59 -8.64 7.82
C THR A 15 4.03 -7.25 7.57
N MET A 16 2.80 -7.16 7.06
CA MET A 16 2.12 -5.90 6.81
C MET A 16 1.94 -5.08 8.10
N HIS A 17 1.57 -5.73 9.21
CA HIS A 17 1.39 -5.06 10.50
C HIS A 17 2.70 -4.50 11.10
N ASN A 18 3.82 -5.20 10.93
CA ASN A 18 5.11 -4.82 11.52
C ASN A 18 6.02 -4.02 10.56
N ALA A 19 5.57 -3.76 9.34
CA ALA A 19 6.34 -2.98 8.38
C ALA A 19 6.49 -1.53 8.83
N ASP A 20 7.64 -0.94 8.50
CA ASP A 20 7.95 0.48 8.66
C ASP A 20 7.69 1.28 7.38
N VAL A 21 7.64 0.61 6.22
CA VAL A 21 7.27 1.20 4.93
C VAL A 21 6.28 0.29 4.21
N ILE A 22 5.17 0.87 3.75
CA ILE A 22 4.22 0.22 2.84
C ILE A 22 4.38 0.81 1.45
N PHE A 23 4.88 -0.01 0.52
CA PHE A 23 4.97 0.36 -0.88
C PHE A 23 3.73 -0.14 -1.64
N ALA A 24 2.71 0.71 -1.72
CA ALA A 24 1.41 0.42 -2.29
C ALA A 24 1.35 0.79 -3.78
N VAL A 25 1.51 -0.20 -4.66
CA VAL A 25 1.53 -0.01 -6.11
C VAL A 25 0.22 -0.47 -6.75
N GLY A 26 -0.59 0.48 -7.26
CA GLY A 26 -1.82 0.18 -7.99
C GLY A 26 -2.89 -0.53 -7.15
N VAL A 27 -2.85 -0.34 -5.83
CA VAL A 27 -3.79 -0.97 -4.90
C VAL A 27 -4.87 0.02 -4.47
N ARG A 28 -6.08 -0.52 -4.29
CA ARG A 28 -7.13 0.13 -3.53
C ARG A 28 -7.16 -0.50 -2.16
N PHE A 29 -7.00 0.32 -1.12
CA PHE A 29 -7.12 -0.12 0.27
C PHE A 29 -8.58 -0.45 0.58
N ASP A 30 -8.97 -1.68 0.26
CA ASP A 30 -10.30 -2.24 0.42
C ASP A 30 -10.55 -2.68 1.87
N ASP A 31 -11.80 -2.74 2.29
CA ASP A 31 -12.18 -3.16 3.65
C ASP A 31 -11.80 -4.63 3.93
N ARG A 32 -11.84 -5.49 2.91
CA ARG A 32 -11.43 -6.90 2.99
C ARG A 32 -9.95 -7.10 3.30
N THR A 33 -9.10 -6.11 3.04
CA THR A 33 -7.67 -6.17 3.38
C THR A 33 -7.36 -5.41 4.67
N THR A 34 -8.06 -4.31 4.94
CA THR A 34 -7.75 -3.41 6.04
C THR A 34 -8.42 -3.80 7.36
N ASN A 35 -9.67 -4.26 7.32
CA ASN A 35 -10.52 -4.61 8.46
C ASN A 35 -10.61 -3.52 9.55
N ASN A 36 -9.58 -3.35 10.38
CA ASN A 36 -9.46 -2.26 11.34
C ASN A 36 -8.31 -1.32 10.94
N LEU A 37 -8.67 -0.17 10.37
CA LEU A 37 -7.70 0.84 9.90
C LEU A 37 -6.75 1.33 11.00
N ALA A 38 -7.19 1.43 12.26
CA ALA A 38 -6.32 1.86 13.35
C ALA A 38 -5.21 0.83 13.68
N LYS A 39 -5.36 -0.42 13.23
CA LYS A 39 -4.36 -1.49 13.39
C LYS A 39 -3.64 -1.83 12.08
N TYR A 40 -4.01 -1.18 10.99
CA TYR A 40 -3.47 -1.47 9.67
C TYR A 40 -2.17 -0.68 9.48
N CYS A 41 -1.04 -1.36 9.65
CA CYS A 41 0.31 -0.78 9.51
C CYS A 41 0.54 0.48 10.37
N PRO A 42 0.34 0.40 11.70
CA PRO A 42 0.17 1.59 12.55
C PRO A 42 1.39 2.53 12.60
N ASN A 43 2.58 2.03 12.28
CA ASN A 43 3.83 2.80 12.33
C ASN A 43 4.48 2.97 10.95
N ALA A 44 3.80 2.56 9.88
CA ALA A 44 4.41 2.51 8.57
C ALA A 44 4.25 3.83 7.81
N THR A 45 5.30 4.25 7.11
CA THR A 45 5.20 5.27 6.06
C THR A 45 4.54 4.66 4.82
N VAL A 46 3.44 5.24 4.36
CA VAL A 46 2.65 4.73 3.24
C VAL A 46 2.99 5.50 1.96
N LEU A 47 3.60 4.81 1.01
CA LEU A 47 3.87 5.30 -0.33
C LEU A 47 2.84 4.70 -1.29
N HIS A 48 1.95 5.52 -1.85
CA HIS A 48 0.80 5.06 -2.64
C HIS A 48 0.87 5.58 -4.08
N ILE A 49 1.09 4.66 -5.01
CA ILE A 49 1.04 4.90 -6.46
C ILE A 49 -0.32 4.46 -6.98
N ASP A 50 -1.09 5.38 -7.55
CA ASP A 50 -2.34 5.06 -8.25
C ASP A 50 -2.52 5.99 -9.45
N ILE A 51 -3.12 5.48 -10.52
CA ILE A 51 -3.44 6.29 -11.71
C ILE A 51 -4.66 7.17 -11.47
N ASP A 52 -5.54 6.76 -10.55
CA ASP A 52 -6.75 7.48 -10.17
C ASP A 52 -6.50 8.32 -8.91
N PRO A 53 -6.45 9.66 -9.03
CA PRO A 53 -6.20 10.54 -7.89
C PRO A 53 -7.30 10.45 -6.81
N THR A 54 -8.50 9.96 -7.14
CA THR A 54 -9.59 9.80 -6.17
C THR A 54 -9.43 8.58 -5.27
N SER A 55 -8.55 7.64 -5.65
CA SER A 55 -8.24 6.45 -4.86
C SER A 55 -7.16 6.72 -3.80
N ILE A 56 -6.30 7.72 -4.02
CA ILE A 56 -5.25 8.13 -3.08
C ILE A 56 -5.85 8.74 -1.82
N SER A 57 -5.38 8.29 -0.65
CA SER A 57 -5.84 8.78 0.67
C SER A 57 -7.34 8.62 0.94
N LYS A 58 -8.04 7.80 0.15
CA LYS A 58 -9.48 7.55 0.33
C LYS A 58 -9.79 6.72 1.58
N THR A 59 -9.00 5.66 1.81
CA THR A 59 -9.19 4.73 2.95
C THR A 59 -8.02 4.79 3.93
N VAL A 60 -6.80 4.76 3.41
CA VAL A 60 -5.55 4.87 4.18
C VAL A 60 -4.83 6.12 3.70
N THR A 61 -4.48 7.00 4.63
CA THR A 61 -3.72 8.23 4.31
C THR A 61 -2.35 7.86 3.77
N ALA A 62 -2.00 8.39 2.59
CA ALA A 62 -0.69 8.21 2.00
C ALA A 62 0.24 9.35 2.46
N ASP A 63 1.40 9.00 3.01
CA ASP A 63 2.44 9.98 3.36
C ASP A 63 3.13 10.50 2.09
N ILE A 64 3.34 9.61 1.11
CA ILE A 64 3.96 9.93 -0.17
C ILE A 64 3.02 9.48 -1.31
N PRO A 65 2.11 10.38 -1.75
CA PRO A 65 1.18 10.09 -2.83
C PRO A 65 1.85 10.32 -4.20
N ILE A 66 1.67 9.37 -5.13
CA ILE A 66 2.14 9.49 -6.51
C ILE A 66 0.97 9.18 -7.45
N VAL A 67 0.53 10.19 -8.20
CA VAL A 67 -0.50 10.03 -9.23
C VAL A 67 0.17 9.73 -10.57
N GLY A 68 -0.05 8.54 -11.11
CA GLY A 68 0.54 8.17 -12.40
C GLY A 68 0.37 6.70 -12.77
N ASP A 69 0.76 6.36 -14.00
CA ASP A 69 0.85 4.98 -14.44
C ASP A 69 1.95 4.25 -13.64
N ALA A 70 1.57 3.16 -12.96
CA ALA A 70 2.47 2.44 -12.07
C ALA A 70 3.70 1.88 -12.77
N ARG A 71 3.61 1.49 -14.06
CA ARG A 71 4.76 0.99 -14.81
C ARG A 71 5.77 2.11 -15.01
N GLN A 72 5.33 3.27 -15.49
CA GLN A 72 6.22 4.41 -15.73
C GLN A 72 6.89 4.90 -14.45
N VAL A 73 6.15 4.96 -13.35
CA VAL A 73 6.70 5.37 -12.05
C VAL A 73 7.77 4.38 -11.59
N LEU A 74 7.51 3.07 -11.67
CA LEU A 74 8.48 2.05 -11.29
C LEU A 74 9.72 2.06 -12.18
N GLU A 75 9.58 2.26 -13.49
CA GLU A 75 10.69 2.40 -14.42
C GLU A 75 11.59 3.58 -14.05
N GLN A 76 11.00 4.76 -13.79
CA GLN A 76 11.75 5.94 -13.34
C GLN A 76 12.44 5.71 -11.99
N MET A 77 11.83 4.99 -11.06
CA MET A 77 12.47 4.66 -9.77
C MET A 77 13.67 3.73 -9.97
N LEU A 78 13.60 2.78 -10.90
CA LEU A 78 14.70 1.87 -11.21
C LEU A 78 15.87 2.57 -11.89
N GLU A 79 15.63 3.61 -12.69
CA GLU A 79 16.68 4.42 -13.32
C GLU A 79 17.54 5.20 -12.30
N LEU A 80 17.06 5.36 -11.07
CA LEU A 80 17.76 6.05 -9.98
C LEU A 80 18.67 5.13 -9.14
N LEU A 81 18.68 3.82 -9.42
CA LEU A 81 19.52 2.81 -8.74
C LEU A 81 20.82 2.55 -9.49
#